data_AF-A0A3S9SJB7-F1
#
_entry.id   AF-A0A3S9SJB7-F1
#
_cell.length_a   1.000
_cell.length_b   1.000
_cell.length_c   1.000
_cell.angle_alpha   90.00
_cell.angle_beta   90.00
_cell.angle_gamma   90.00
#
_symmetry.space_group_name_H-M   'P 1'
#
loop_
_entity.id
_entity.type
_entity.pdbx_description
1 polymer ?
#
loop_
_entity_poly.entity_id
_entity_poly.type
_entity_poly.pdbx_seq_one_letter_code
_entity_poly.pdbx_strand_id
1 'polypeptide(L)'
;MNKKLTLLAACAATMLFSGSLMAEDVYQWNGRSPTYSDVPRNLVPATSNIVNVRTQTSRPAVAPPGQQQNQLPQVQNNNGEISATELQAMAAQKQLEENRARDESNRKVQEQNDAIRASNCNAARINLQHAQTARVQNREQLVQQYQTNVNQYCN
;
A
#
# COMPACT_ATOMS: atom_id res chain seq x y z
N MET A 1 -23.20 81.95 42.05
CA MET A 1 -22.82 81.49 40.69
C MET A 1 -21.33 81.26 40.66
N ASN A 2 -20.87 80.02 40.89
CA ASN A 2 -19.46 79.67 40.90
C ASN A 2 -19.20 78.59 39.85
N LYS A 3 -18.41 78.98 38.84
CA LYS A 3 -17.97 78.21 37.68
C LYS A 3 -17.04 77.07 38.11
N LYS A 4 -17.56 75.97 38.65
CA LYS A 4 -16.78 74.75 38.96
C LYS A 4 -17.51 73.44 38.69
N LEU A 5 -18.53 73.46 37.84
CA LEU A 5 -19.38 72.29 37.55
C LEU A 5 -19.46 71.93 36.06
N THR A 6 -18.51 72.41 35.26
CA THR A 6 -18.44 72.13 33.82
C THR A 6 -17.04 71.64 33.43
N LEU A 7 -16.52 70.66 34.14
CA LEU A 7 -15.25 69.99 33.77
C LEU A 7 -15.23 68.48 34.03
N LEU A 8 -16.33 67.90 34.53
CA LEU A 8 -16.47 66.45 34.73
C LEU A 8 -17.48 65.77 33.77
N ALA A 9 -18.20 66.56 32.96
CA ALA A 9 -19.15 66.04 31.96
C ALA A 9 -18.62 66.08 30.51
N ALA A 10 -17.33 66.40 30.31
CA ALA A 10 -16.70 66.47 28.99
C ALA A 10 -15.75 65.29 28.69
N CYS A 11 -15.65 64.29 29.57
CA CYS A 11 -14.84 63.10 29.35
C CYS A 11 -15.65 61.85 28.97
N ALA A 12 -16.98 61.94 28.88
CA ALA A 12 -17.85 60.79 28.64
C ALA A 12 -18.37 60.67 27.19
N ALA A 13 -17.99 61.58 26.28
CA ALA A 13 -18.57 61.65 24.93
C ALA A 13 -17.57 61.42 23.77
N THR A 14 -16.36 60.92 24.04
CA THR A 14 -15.35 60.65 23.00
C THR A 14 -15.11 59.17 22.72
N MET A 15 -15.85 58.24 23.36
CA MET A 15 -15.69 56.80 23.12
C MET A 15 -16.66 56.25 22.07
N LEU A 16 -17.02 57.01 21.04
CA LEU A 16 -17.97 56.57 20.01
C LEU A 16 -17.50 56.92 18.60
N PHE A 17 -16.24 56.68 18.23
CA PHE A 17 -15.84 56.54 16.82
C PHE A 17 -14.55 55.71 16.71
N SER A 18 -14.69 54.40 16.86
CA SER A 18 -13.67 53.44 16.41
C SER A 18 -13.96 53.12 14.94
N GLY A 19 -13.54 54.02 14.04
CA GLY A 19 -13.73 53.91 12.60
C GLY A 19 -12.41 53.95 11.85
N SER A 20 -11.98 52.77 11.38
CA SER A 20 -11.06 52.50 10.27
C SER A 20 -9.72 53.24 10.25
N LEU A 21 -8.70 52.61 10.84
CA LEU A 21 -7.33 52.73 10.31
C LEU A 21 -7.12 51.65 9.26
N MET A 22 -6.86 52.12 8.05
CA MET A 22 -6.51 51.33 6.87
C MET A 22 -5.18 50.60 7.08
N ALA A 23 -5.01 49.57 6.26
CA ALA A 23 -4.04 48.48 6.30
C ALA A 23 -2.55 48.86 6.22
N GLU A 24 -1.74 47.79 6.31
CA GLU A 24 -0.32 47.63 5.90
C GLU A 24 0.70 47.84 7.03
N ASP A 25 1.44 46.86 7.55
CA ASP A 25 1.75 45.48 7.17
C ASP A 25 1.64 44.56 8.41
N VAL A 26 0.63 43.68 8.46
CA VAL A 26 0.67 42.54 9.38
C VAL A 26 1.47 41.46 8.67
N TYR A 27 2.70 41.25 9.13
CA TYR A 27 3.59 40.17 8.67
C TYR A 27 2.80 38.88 8.43
N GLN A 28 2.58 38.59 7.15
CA GLN A 28 1.85 37.41 6.73
C GLN A 28 2.86 36.26 6.68
N TRP A 29 3.11 35.66 7.83
CA TRP A 29 3.78 34.35 7.89
C TRP A 29 2.81 33.31 7.31
N ASN A 30 2.99 33.01 6.03
CA ASN A 30 2.39 31.92 5.26
C ASN A 30 0.95 32.14 4.76
N GLY A 31 0.85 32.55 3.49
CA GLY A 31 -0.41 32.73 2.75
C GLY A 31 -1.08 31.45 2.25
N ARG A 32 -1.57 30.56 3.12
CA ARG A 32 -2.47 29.48 2.71
C ARG A 32 -3.36 29.01 3.88
N SER A 33 -4.64 29.38 3.81
CA SER A 33 -5.80 28.85 4.56
C SER A 33 -5.67 28.82 6.10
N PRO A 34 -6.65 29.33 6.87
CA PRO A 34 -6.63 29.27 8.35
C PRO A 34 -6.83 27.85 8.92
N THR A 35 -6.84 26.82 8.06
CA THR A 35 -6.97 25.43 8.48
C THR A 35 -5.64 24.93 9.04
N TYR A 36 -5.55 24.87 10.38
CA TYR A 36 -4.48 24.15 11.06
C TYR A 36 -4.53 22.68 10.64
N SER A 37 -3.51 22.24 9.91
CA SER A 37 -3.35 20.83 9.57
C SER A 37 -2.46 20.19 10.62
N ASP A 38 -3.05 19.34 11.47
CA ASP A 38 -2.32 18.48 12.41
C ASP A 38 -1.42 17.45 11.71
N VAL A 39 -1.52 17.36 10.38
CA VAL A 39 -0.71 16.46 9.55
C VAL A 39 0.49 17.25 9.00
N PRO A 40 1.73 16.81 9.29
CA PRO A 40 2.94 17.40 8.72
C PRO A 40 2.88 17.41 7.19
N ARG A 41 3.47 18.43 6.57
CA ARG A 41 3.59 18.51 5.10
C ARG A 41 4.32 17.27 4.58
N ASN A 42 3.72 16.56 3.62
CA ASN A 42 4.21 15.34 2.98
C ASN A 42 4.15 14.05 3.84
N LEU A 43 3.42 14.02 4.95
CA LEU A 43 3.13 12.75 5.62
C LEU A 43 2.21 11.91 4.72
N VAL A 44 2.68 10.74 4.29
CA VAL A 44 1.86 9.74 3.60
C VAL A 44 1.30 8.80 4.67
N PRO A 45 -0.03 8.78 4.95
CA PRO A 45 -0.63 7.96 6.00
C PRO A 45 -0.57 6.44 5.79
N ALA A 46 0.27 5.97 4.86
CA ALA A 46 0.18 4.62 4.32
C ALA A 46 0.66 3.51 5.28
N THR A 47 1.33 3.87 6.38
CA THR A 47 1.98 2.88 7.27
C THR A 47 1.67 3.04 8.76
N SER A 48 0.97 4.10 9.19
CA SER A 48 0.67 4.31 10.62
C SER A 48 -0.79 4.69 10.86
N ASN A 49 -1.34 4.16 11.95
CA ASN A 49 -2.69 4.50 12.40
C ASN A 49 -2.70 5.95 12.91
N ILE A 50 -3.68 6.73 12.48
CA ILE A 50 -3.85 8.11 12.93
C ILE A 50 -4.75 8.09 14.17
N VAL A 51 -4.23 8.56 15.31
CA VAL A 51 -4.99 8.69 16.55
C VAL A 51 -5.26 10.17 16.82
N ASN A 52 -6.52 10.54 16.96
CA ASN A 52 -6.91 11.85 17.45
C ASN A 52 -6.94 11.82 18.97
N VAL A 53 -5.99 12.50 19.61
CA VAL A 53 -5.86 12.53 21.09
C VAL A 53 -7.00 13.32 21.74
N ARG A 54 -7.56 14.34 21.07
CA ARG A 54 -8.66 15.15 21.61
C ARG A 54 -9.99 14.39 21.63
N THR A 55 -10.27 13.61 20.59
CA THR A 55 -11.52 12.85 20.47
C THR A 55 -11.39 11.37 20.85
N GLN A 56 -10.18 10.91 21.19
CA GLN A 56 -9.85 9.52 21.49
C GLN A 56 -10.31 8.54 20.39
N THR A 57 -10.31 8.98 19.13
CA THR A 57 -10.71 8.15 17.98
C THR A 57 -9.51 7.80 17.12
N SER A 58 -9.48 6.59 16.56
CA SER A 58 -8.40 6.13 15.67
C SER A 58 -8.91 5.83 14.26
N ARG A 59 -8.13 6.19 13.25
CA ARG A 59 -8.33 5.81 11.84
C ARG A 59 -7.19 4.89 11.39
N PRO A 60 -7.49 3.73 10.79
CA PRO A 60 -6.45 2.81 10.32
C PRO A 60 -5.66 3.41 9.15
N ALA A 61 -4.39 3.01 9.03
CA ALA A 61 -3.54 3.40 7.90
C ALA A 61 -4.17 2.98 6.56
N VAL A 62 -4.21 3.90 5.59
CA VAL A 62 -4.71 3.59 4.24
C VAL A 62 -3.63 2.80 3.50
N ALA A 63 -3.83 1.48 3.33
CA ALA A 63 -2.88 0.64 2.62
C ALA A 63 -2.59 1.20 1.20
N PRO A 64 -1.35 1.10 0.70
CA PRO A 64 -1.01 1.52 -0.67
C PRO A 64 -1.94 0.85 -1.70
N PRO A 65 -2.24 1.52 -2.82
CA PRO A 65 -2.99 0.91 -3.92
C PRO A 65 -2.18 -0.28 -4.46
N GLY A 66 -2.54 -1.49 -4.04
CA GLY A 66 -1.78 -2.72 -4.28
C GLY A 66 -1.81 -3.72 -3.11
N GLN A 67 -2.26 -3.31 -1.92
CA GLN A 67 -2.42 -4.17 -0.73
C GLN A 67 -3.86 -4.20 -0.21
N GLN A 68 -4.86 -3.94 -1.07
CA GLN A 68 -6.29 -4.06 -0.73
C GLN A 68 -6.77 -5.53 -0.77
N GLN A 69 -5.92 -6.48 -0.37
CA GLN A 69 -6.25 -7.89 -0.50
C GLN A 69 -7.17 -8.41 0.63
N ASN A 70 -7.45 -7.62 1.68
CA ASN A 70 -8.30 -8.04 2.81
C ASN A 70 -9.24 -6.94 3.34
N GLN A 71 -9.53 -5.89 2.58
CA GLN A 71 -10.52 -4.89 3.00
C GLN A 71 -11.87 -5.24 2.39
N LEU A 72 -12.80 -5.68 3.24
CA LEU A 72 -14.23 -5.74 2.90
C LEU A 72 -14.65 -4.39 2.30
N PRO A 73 -15.44 -4.37 1.20
CA PRO A 73 -15.87 -3.12 0.58
C PRO A 73 -16.55 -2.23 1.63
N GLN A 74 -16.01 -1.03 1.86
CA GLN A 74 -16.73 -0.04 2.64
C GLN A 74 -17.92 0.40 1.80
N VAL A 75 -19.12 0.08 2.27
CA VAL A 75 -20.39 0.49 1.67
C VAL A 75 -20.46 2.02 1.78
N GLN A 76 -20.08 2.70 0.70
CA GLN A 76 -20.29 4.13 0.53
C GLN A 76 -21.77 4.30 0.18
N ASN A 77 -22.59 4.59 1.18
CA ASN A 77 -24.03 4.76 1.02
C ASN A 77 -24.32 6.04 0.22
N ASN A 78 -24.47 5.90 -1.10
CA ASN A 78 -25.11 6.86 -1.98
C ASN A 78 -25.83 6.11 -3.12
N ASN A 79 -27.13 5.89 -2.91
CA ASN A 79 -28.17 5.69 -3.93
C ASN A 79 -28.24 4.36 -4.70
N GLY A 80 -28.29 3.24 -3.99
CA GLY A 80 -28.71 1.94 -4.52
C GLY A 80 -28.28 0.83 -3.57
N GLU A 81 -29.18 0.38 -2.71
CA GLU A 81 -28.88 -0.63 -1.68
C GLU A 81 -28.64 -2.00 -2.33
N ILE A 82 -27.37 -2.30 -2.64
CA ILE A 82 -26.95 -3.67 -2.90
C ILE A 82 -27.18 -4.45 -1.61
N SER A 83 -28.08 -5.45 -1.65
CA SER A 83 -28.44 -6.24 -0.47
C SER A 83 -27.20 -6.97 0.08
N ALA A 84 -27.12 -7.17 1.40
CA ALA A 84 -26.01 -7.89 2.03
C ALA A 84 -25.77 -9.28 1.40
N THR A 85 -26.84 -9.92 0.92
CA THR A 85 -26.80 -11.19 0.19
C THR A 85 -26.15 -11.07 -1.19
N GLU A 86 -26.38 -9.96 -1.88
CA GLU A 86 -25.85 -9.68 -3.21
C GLU A 86 -24.34 -9.35 -3.15
N LEU A 87 -23.91 -8.66 -2.08
CA LEU A 87 -22.50 -8.44 -1.78
C LEU A 87 -21.77 -9.77 -1.47
N GLN A 88 -22.40 -10.67 -0.71
CA GLN A 88 -21.84 -11.98 -0.41
C GLN A 88 -21.73 -12.86 -1.66
N ALA A 89 -22.72 -12.81 -2.55
CA ALA A 89 -22.69 -13.52 -3.83
C ALA A 89 -21.56 -13.00 -4.74
N MET A 90 -21.37 -11.69 -4.84
CA MET A 90 -20.25 -11.11 -5.59
C MET A 90 -18.88 -11.48 -5.00
N ALA A 91 -18.75 -11.47 -3.66
CA ALA A 91 -17.51 -11.88 -3.00
C ALA A 91 -17.19 -13.37 -3.25
N ALA A 92 -18.19 -14.24 -3.19
CA ALA A 92 -18.04 -15.66 -3.49
C ALA A 92 -17.66 -15.91 -4.95
N GLN A 93 -18.26 -15.18 -5.90
CA GLN A 93 -17.89 -15.25 -7.32
C GLN A 93 -16.44 -14.82 -7.55
N LYS A 94 -16.04 -13.68 -6.97
CA LYS A 94 -14.65 -13.20 -7.06
C LYS A 94 -13.67 -14.21 -6.48
N GLN A 95 -14.00 -14.81 -5.33
CA GLN A 95 -13.15 -15.82 -4.72
C GLN A 95 -13.04 -17.09 -5.58
N LEU A 96 -14.13 -17.52 -6.23
CA LEU A 96 -14.11 -18.66 -7.15
C LEU A 96 -13.22 -18.38 -8.36
N GLU A 97 -13.29 -17.17 -8.93
CA GLU A 97 -12.46 -16.77 -10.06
C GLU A 97 -10.97 -16.69 -9.68
N GLU A 98 -10.65 -16.12 -8.51
CA GLU A 98 -9.29 -16.08 -7.99
C GLU A 98 -8.72 -17.49 -7.73
N ASN A 99 -9.53 -18.38 -7.15
CA ASN A 99 -9.12 -19.78 -6.95
C ASN A 99 -8.85 -20.47 -8.28
N ARG A 100 -9.73 -20.28 -9.29
CA ARG A 100 -9.53 -20.84 -10.63
C ARG A 100 -8.24 -20.33 -11.27
N ALA A 101 -7.96 -19.03 -11.17
CA ALA A 101 -6.74 -18.43 -11.71
C ALA A 101 -5.49 -18.99 -11.02
N ARG A 102 -5.55 -19.21 -9.69
CA ARG A 102 -4.46 -19.84 -8.92
C ARG A 102 -4.24 -21.28 -9.32
N ASP A 103 -5.31 -22.06 -9.48
CA ASP A 103 -5.22 -23.47 -9.88
C ASP A 103 -4.59 -23.60 -11.27
N GLU A 104 -4.97 -22.74 -12.22
CA GLU A 104 -4.37 -22.73 -13.54
C GLU A 104 -2.89 -22.33 -13.51
N SER A 105 -2.52 -21.34 -12.70
CA SER A 105 -1.13 -20.93 -12.52
C SER A 105 -0.29 -22.04 -11.88
N ASN A 106 -0.80 -22.68 -10.83
CA ASN A 106 -0.15 -23.80 -10.17
C ASN A 106 0.05 -24.97 -11.12
N ARG A 107 -0.95 -25.28 -11.96
CA ARG A 107 -0.85 -26.32 -12.99
C ARG A 107 0.28 -26.01 -13.99
N LYS A 108 0.35 -24.77 -14.50
CA LYS A 108 1.43 -24.36 -15.42
C LYS A 108 2.81 -24.49 -14.79
N VAL A 109 2.94 -24.14 -13.50
CA VAL A 109 4.20 -24.29 -12.77
C VAL A 109 4.59 -25.76 -12.60
N GLN A 110 3.63 -26.64 -12.30
CA GLN A 110 3.88 -28.08 -12.21
C GLN A 110 4.34 -28.65 -13.55
N GLU A 111 3.63 -28.33 -14.64
CA GLU A 111 4.00 -28.77 -16.00
C GLU A 111 5.41 -28.30 -16.40
N GLN A 112 5.76 -27.05 -16.07
CA GLN A 112 7.11 -26.52 -16.32
C GLN A 112 8.17 -27.24 -15.47
N ASN A 113 7.90 -27.48 -14.19
CA ASN A 113 8.82 -28.18 -13.30
C ASN A 113 9.06 -29.62 -13.77
N ASP A 114 8.02 -30.31 -14.23
CA ASP A 114 8.11 -31.66 -14.76
C ASP A 114 8.89 -31.69 -16.08
N ALA A 115 8.64 -30.73 -16.97
CA ALA A 115 9.41 -30.58 -18.21
C ALA A 115 10.89 -30.29 -17.95
N ILE A 116 11.21 -29.41 -16.99
CA ILE A 116 12.59 -29.11 -16.58
C ILE A 116 13.25 -30.35 -16.00
N ARG A 117 12.56 -31.09 -15.13
CA ARG A 117 13.09 -32.33 -14.53
C ARG A 117 13.39 -33.37 -15.62
N ALA A 118 12.46 -33.58 -16.55
CA ALA A 118 12.65 -34.51 -17.67
C ALA A 118 13.83 -34.09 -18.57
N SER A 119 13.94 -32.80 -18.87
CA SER A 119 15.05 -32.24 -19.65
C SER A 119 16.41 -32.43 -18.97
N ASN A 120 16.50 -32.11 -17.67
CA ASN A 120 17.72 -32.27 -16.88
C ASN A 120 18.14 -33.75 -16.78
N CYS A 121 17.18 -34.65 -16.57
CA CYS A 121 17.44 -36.08 -16.57
C CYS A 121 17.97 -36.56 -17.94
N ASN A 122 17.33 -36.13 -19.03
CA ASN A 122 17.75 -36.51 -20.38
C ASN A 122 19.18 -36.02 -20.67
N ALA A 123 19.47 -34.75 -20.37
CA ALA A 123 20.81 -34.19 -20.50
C ALA A 123 21.86 -34.97 -19.68
N ALA A 124 21.52 -35.33 -18.44
CA ALA A 124 22.41 -36.14 -17.59
C ALA A 124 22.71 -37.52 -18.21
N ARG A 125 21.70 -38.19 -18.77
CA ARG A 125 21.87 -39.49 -19.46
C ARG A 125 22.72 -39.38 -20.71
N ILE A 126 22.48 -38.36 -21.53
CA ILE A 126 23.26 -38.09 -22.75
C ILE A 126 24.73 -37.84 -22.39
N ASN A 127 24.98 -37.00 -21.38
CA ASN A 127 26.34 -36.71 -20.92
C ASN A 127 27.07 -37.97 -20.43
N LEU A 128 26.37 -38.85 -19.70
CA LEU A 128 26.92 -40.13 -19.27
C LEU A 128 27.31 -41.01 -20.47
N GLN A 129 26.44 -41.12 -21.48
CA GLN A 129 26.72 -41.89 -22.70
C GLN A 129 27.94 -41.34 -23.46
N HIS A 130 28.04 -40.01 -23.58
CA HIS A 130 29.21 -39.37 -24.20
C HIS A 130 30.49 -39.64 -23.39
N ALA A 131 30.44 -39.53 -22.07
CA ALA A 131 31.60 -39.79 -21.23
C ALA A 131 32.08 -41.25 -21.30
N GLN A 132 31.15 -42.22 -21.43
CA GLN A 132 31.50 -43.64 -21.58
C GLN A 132 32.28 -43.93 -22.87
N THR A 133 31.98 -43.19 -23.94
CA THR A 133 32.58 -43.39 -25.28
C THR A 133 33.77 -42.45 -25.57
N ALA A 134 33.96 -41.41 -24.75
CA ALA A 134 35.06 -40.46 -24.89
C ALA A 134 36.44 -41.11 -24.65
N ARG A 135 37.41 -40.77 -25.51
CA ARG A 135 38.81 -41.19 -25.38
C ARG A 135 39.64 -40.07 -24.73
N VAL A 136 39.42 -39.84 -23.44
CA VAL A 136 40.11 -38.83 -22.64
C VAL A 136 40.80 -39.47 -21.44
N GLN A 137 41.89 -38.87 -20.94
CA GLN A 137 42.66 -39.42 -19.82
C GLN A 137 41.83 -39.51 -18.52
N ASN A 138 40.91 -38.56 -18.31
CA ASN A 138 40.06 -38.47 -17.12
C ASN A 138 38.67 -39.12 -17.31
N ARG A 139 38.54 -40.11 -18.21
CA ARG A 139 37.24 -40.72 -18.56
C ARG A 139 36.49 -41.23 -17.33
N GLU A 140 37.16 -41.95 -16.44
CA GLU A 140 36.50 -42.57 -15.28
C GLU A 140 35.94 -41.53 -14.30
N GLN A 141 36.68 -40.44 -14.08
CA GLN A 141 36.20 -39.33 -13.24
C GLN A 141 34.96 -38.66 -13.85
N LEU A 142 34.96 -38.44 -15.17
CA LEU A 142 33.79 -37.88 -15.87
C LEU A 142 32.58 -38.82 -15.80
N VAL A 143 32.78 -40.12 -15.99
CA VAL A 143 31.71 -41.12 -15.88
C VAL A 143 31.11 -41.11 -14.47
N GLN A 144 31.94 -41.09 -13.42
CA GLN A 144 31.45 -41.01 -12.03
C GLN A 144 30.65 -39.73 -11.78
N GLN A 145 31.13 -38.59 -12.24
CA GLN A 145 30.42 -37.31 -12.08
C GLN A 145 29.06 -37.34 -12.78
N TYR A 146 28.98 -37.81 -14.03
CA TYR A 146 27.70 -37.89 -14.75
C TYR A 146 26.77 -38.96 -14.19
N GLN A 147 27.30 -40.04 -13.62
CA GLN A 147 26.48 -41.01 -12.89
C GLN A 147 25.79 -40.36 -11.68
N THR A 148 26.51 -39.52 -10.92
CA THR A 148 25.91 -38.73 -9.83
C THR A 148 24.83 -37.78 -10.34
N ASN A 149 25.07 -37.10 -11.46
CA ASN A 149 24.07 -36.21 -12.07
C ASN A 149 22.80 -36.99 -12.49
N VAL A 150 22.94 -38.17 -13.08
CA VAL A 150 21.80 -39.04 -13.40
C VAL A 150 21.03 -39.38 -12.11
N ASN A 151 21.74 -39.77 -11.05
CA ASN A 151 21.10 -40.08 -9.77
C ASN A 151 20.41 -38.87 -9.11
N GLN A 152 20.86 -37.65 -9.39
CA GLN A 152 20.29 -36.42 -8.84
C GLN A 152 19.07 -35.93 -9.64
N TYR A 153 19.11 -36.02 -10.96
CA TYR A 153 18.08 -35.44 -11.83
C TYR A 153 17.03 -36.43 -12.33
N CYS A 154 17.32 -37.74 -12.31
CA CYS A 154 16.42 -38.78 -12.82
C CYS A 154 15.68 -39.57 -11.74
N ASN A 155 15.99 -39.35 -10.46
CA ASN A 155 15.32 -40.01 -9.33
C ASN A 155 14.29 -39.09 -8.68
#